data_AF-A0A660QIQ8-F1
#
_entry.id   AF-A0A660QIQ8-F1
#
_cell.length_a   1.000
_cell.length_b   1.000
_cell.length_c   1.000
_cell.angle_alpha   90.00
_cell.angle_beta   90.00
_cell.angle_gamma   90.00
#
_symmetry.space_group_name_H-M   'P 1'
#
loop_
_entity.id
_entity.type
_entity.pdbx_description
1 polymer ?
#
loop_
_entity_poly.entity_id
_entity_poly.type
_entity_poly.pdbx_seq_one_letter_code
_entity_poly.pdbx_strand_id
1 'polypeptide(L)'
;MYRQLEHSADLRFELENDSFEGVFQDFADLLFSLCQPTLADEILVKTYEVIAKSFDDTVFDVVNDWIYTIYGQGFFPFRCYLNSGILRCTFKRISVMNGIEIKALTYHDLRFKEEAGKIKAKVVFDV
;
A
#
# COMPACT_ATOMS: atom_id res chain seq x y z
N MET A 1 -6.04 -6.06 -36.30
CA MET A 1 -6.45 -4.71 -35.86
C MET A 1 -6.77 -4.78 -34.38
N TYR A 2 -6.31 -3.82 -33.59
CA TYR A 2 -6.64 -3.70 -32.16
C TYR A 2 -7.24 -2.30 -31.90
N ARG A 3 -8.16 -2.22 -30.93
CA ARG A 3 -8.79 -0.98 -30.46
C ARG A 3 -8.87 -1.07 -28.93
N GLN A 4 -8.34 -0.06 -28.26
CA GLN A 4 -8.53 0.15 -26.83
C GLN A 4 -9.95 0.68 -26.57
N LEU A 5 -10.54 0.25 -25.46
CA LEU A 5 -11.79 0.76 -24.91
C LEU A 5 -11.48 1.37 -23.52
N GLU A 6 -12.36 2.27 -23.05
CA GLU A 6 -12.17 3.04 -21.82
C GLU A 6 -11.79 2.15 -20.61
N HIS A 7 -10.73 2.56 -19.91
CA HIS A 7 -10.26 1.94 -18.67
C HIS A 7 -10.68 2.86 -17.53
N SER A 8 -11.86 2.64 -16.97
CA SER A 8 -12.42 3.51 -15.93
C SER A 8 -12.72 2.69 -14.68
N ALA A 9 -11.67 2.41 -13.91
CA ALA A 9 -11.79 2.17 -12.48
C ALA A 9 -10.43 2.43 -11.80
N ASP A 10 -9.95 3.68 -11.89
CA ASP A 10 -8.82 4.13 -11.07
C ASP A 10 -9.37 4.74 -9.77
N LEU A 11 -8.85 4.32 -8.62
CA LEU A 11 -9.09 5.05 -7.36
C LEU A 11 -7.92 5.97 -7.06
N ARG A 12 -8.22 7.24 -6.76
CA ARG A 12 -7.22 8.28 -6.56
C ARG A 12 -7.33 8.86 -5.16
N PHE A 13 -6.21 8.93 -4.46
CA PHE A 13 -6.13 9.50 -3.12
C PHE A 13 -4.95 10.47 -3.02
N GLU A 14 -5.03 11.36 -2.04
CA GLU A 14 -3.92 12.21 -1.62
C GLU A 14 -3.50 11.78 -0.22
N LEU A 15 -2.22 11.51 -0.04
CA LEU A 15 -1.61 11.15 1.24
C LEU A 15 -0.78 12.33 1.75
N GLU A 16 -0.83 12.56 3.05
CA GLU A 16 -0.03 13.55 3.75
C GLU A 16 0.37 13.01 5.12
N ASN A 17 1.67 12.87 5.37
CA ASN A 17 2.18 12.34 6.64
C ASN A 17 3.48 13.04 7.06
N ASP A 18 3.79 13.01 8.35
CA ASP A 18 4.99 13.63 8.92
C ASP A 18 6.22 12.70 8.88
N SER A 19 6.05 11.43 8.46
CA SER A 19 7.15 10.44 8.44
C SER A 19 6.99 9.36 7.36
N PHE A 20 8.11 8.76 6.94
CA PHE A 20 8.10 7.62 6.00
C PHE A 20 7.37 6.40 6.57
N GLU A 21 7.50 6.12 7.87
CA GLU A 21 6.74 5.06 8.54
C GLU A 21 5.24 5.29 8.40
N GLY A 22 4.80 6.53 8.68
CA GLY A 22 3.40 6.90 8.62
C GLY A 22 2.81 6.76 7.22
N VAL A 23 3.58 7.05 6.16
CA VAL A 23 3.14 6.77 4.77
C VAL A 23 2.76 5.30 4.58
N PHE A 24 3.59 4.37 5.05
CA PHE A 24 3.27 2.94 4.95
C PHE A 24 2.04 2.56 5.79
N GLN A 25 1.90 3.15 6.98
CA GLN A 25 0.70 2.93 7.79
C GLN A 25 -0.56 3.50 7.10
N ASP A 26 -0.48 4.66 6.45
CA ASP A 26 -1.59 5.24 5.68
C ASP A 26 -2.03 4.31 4.54
N PHE A 27 -1.08 3.64 3.87
CA PHE A 27 -1.42 2.62 2.88
C PHE A 27 -2.15 1.42 3.48
N ALA A 28 -1.70 0.92 4.63
CA ALA A 28 -2.36 -0.20 5.30
C ALA A 28 -3.80 0.18 5.71
N ASP A 29 -3.98 1.39 6.24
CA ASP A 29 -5.28 1.91 6.67
C ASP A 29 -6.20 2.18 5.48
N LEU A 30 -5.66 2.75 4.39
CA LEU A 30 -6.38 2.97 3.14
C LEU A 30 -6.85 1.65 2.55
N LEU A 31 -5.95 0.67 2.39
CA LEU A 31 -6.32 -0.67 1.92
C LEU A 31 -7.38 -1.29 2.85
N PHE A 32 -7.25 -1.14 4.17
CA PHE A 32 -8.23 -1.68 5.11
C PHE A 32 -9.63 -1.08 4.88
N SER A 33 -9.70 0.24 4.64
CA SER A 33 -10.95 0.94 4.35
C SER A 33 -11.60 0.49 3.04
N LEU A 34 -10.78 0.17 2.02
CA LEU A 34 -11.24 -0.24 0.70
C LEU A 34 -11.65 -1.71 0.67
N CYS A 35 -10.81 -2.59 1.19
CA CYS A 35 -10.98 -4.04 1.16
C CYS A 35 -11.91 -4.57 2.27
N GLN A 36 -12.10 -3.79 3.35
CA GLN A 36 -12.94 -4.13 4.51
C GLN A 36 -12.74 -5.57 5.01
N PRO A 37 -11.49 -5.98 5.32
CA PRO A 37 -11.20 -7.33 5.74
C PRO A 37 -11.65 -7.58 7.19
N THR A 38 -12.09 -8.81 7.47
CA THR A 38 -12.14 -9.33 8.84
C THR A 38 -10.87 -10.13 9.12
N LEU A 39 -10.14 -9.75 10.17
CA LEU A 39 -8.82 -10.32 10.49
C LEU A 39 -8.91 -11.35 11.62
N ALA A 40 -8.20 -12.46 11.47
CA ALA A 40 -7.95 -13.45 12.51
C ALA A 40 -6.59 -13.20 13.21
N ASP A 41 -6.30 -14.02 14.23
CA ASP A 41 -5.11 -13.83 15.08
C ASP A 41 -3.83 -14.45 14.51
N GLU A 42 -3.91 -15.28 13.48
CA GLU A 42 -2.71 -15.81 12.80
C GLU A 42 -1.94 -14.66 12.15
N ILE A 43 -0.62 -14.62 12.40
CA ILE A 43 0.25 -13.53 11.96
C ILE A 43 1.28 -13.99 10.94
N LEU A 44 1.62 -13.08 10.02
CA LEU A 44 2.76 -13.18 9.12
C LEU A 44 3.58 -11.91 9.28
N VAL A 45 4.91 -12.01 9.29
CA VAL A 45 5.79 -10.84 9.37
C VAL A 45 6.66 -10.79 8.13
N LYS A 46 6.69 -9.64 7.46
CA LYS A 46 7.60 -9.37 6.33
C LYS A 46 8.44 -8.14 6.64
N THR A 47 9.64 -8.11 6.08
CA THR A 47 10.57 -6.99 6.23
C THR A 47 11.01 -6.49 4.86
N TYR A 48 11.14 -5.18 4.73
CA TYR A 48 11.51 -4.50 3.50
C TYR A 48 12.63 -3.50 3.78
N GLU A 49 13.57 -3.38 2.85
CA GLU A 49 14.57 -2.31 2.90
C GLU A 49 13.95 -1.03 2.33
N VAL A 50 14.08 0.06 3.06
CA VAL A 50 13.56 1.39 2.69
C VAL A 50 14.71 2.30 2.34
N ILE A 51 14.76 2.65 1.06
CA ILE A 51 15.80 3.51 0.50
C ILE A 51 15.20 4.89 0.27
N ALA A 52 15.54 5.85 1.13
CA ALA A 52 14.99 7.22 1.05
C ALA A 52 15.23 7.91 -0.31
N LYS A 53 16.35 7.60 -0.99
CA LYS A 53 16.67 8.16 -2.33
C LYS A 53 15.76 7.65 -3.45
N SER A 54 15.11 6.50 -3.26
CA SER A 54 14.20 5.85 -4.19
C SER A 54 12.91 5.48 -3.47
N PHE A 55 12.40 6.42 -2.66
CA PHE A 55 11.26 6.18 -1.80
C PHE A 55 9.99 5.87 -2.61
N ASP A 56 9.78 6.56 -3.74
CA ASP A 56 8.69 6.28 -4.69
C ASP A 56 8.67 4.81 -5.11
N ASP A 57 9.82 4.30 -5.57
CA ASP A 57 9.98 2.90 -6.02
C ASP A 57 9.84 1.92 -4.86
N THR A 58 10.42 2.27 -3.70
CA THR A 58 10.28 1.46 -2.48
C THR A 58 8.82 1.29 -2.11
N VAL A 59 8.04 2.39 -2.09
CA VAL A 59 6.61 2.34 -1.78
C VAL A 59 5.87 1.51 -2.81
N PHE A 60 6.16 1.71 -4.10
CA PHE A 60 5.55 0.94 -5.18
C PHE A 60 5.74 -0.57 -4.99
N ASP A 61 6.99 -1.01 -4.78
CA ASP A 61 7.33 -2.42 -4.64
C ASP A 61 6.71 -3.02 -3.37
N VAL A 62 6.81 -2.30 -2.25
CA VAL A 62 6.29 -2.76 -0.96
C VAL A 62 4.78 -2.92 -1.00
N VAL A 63 4.05 -1.90 -1.48
CA VAL A 63 2.58 -1.92 -1.49
C VAL A 63 2.05 -2.95 -2.49
N ASN A 64 2.69 -3.12 -3.65
CA ASN A 64 2.29 -4.19 -4.58
C ASN A 64 2.60 -5.59 -4.04
N ASP A 65 3.69 -5.77 -3.29
CA ASP A 65 3.94 -7.01 -2.56
C ASP A 65 2.89 -7.24 -1.44
N TRP A 66 2.37 -6.19 -0.80
CA TRP A 66 1.25 -6.33 0.13
C TRP A 66 -0.02 -6.79 -0.58
N ILE A 67 -0.34 -6.19 -1.73
CA ILE A 67 -1.45 -6.61 -2.58
C ILE A 67 -1.31 -8.09 -2.94
N TYR A 68 -0.13 -8.52 -3.37
CA TYR A 68 0.16 -9.94 -3.60
C TYR A 68 -0.02 -10.79 -2.33
N THR A 69 0.40 -10.29 -1.17
CA THR A 69 0.26 -10.99 0.12
C THR A 69 -1.22 -11.13 0.53
N ILE A 70 -2.04 -10.12 0.24
CA ILE A 70 -3.49 -10.12 0.47
C ILE A 70 -4.15 -11.22 -0.35
N TYR A 71 -4.00 -11.19 -1.68
CA TYR A 71 -4.76 -12.05 -2.58
C TYR A 71 -4.10 -13.41 -2.85
N GLY A 72 -2.77 -13.47 -2.81
CA GLY A 72 -2.00 -14.70 -3.04
C GLY A 72 -1.78 -15.53 -1.77
N GLN A 73 -1.70 -14.90 -0.59
CA GLN A 73 -1.39 -15.59 0.67
C GLN A 73 -2.51 -15.51 1.71
N GLY A 74 -3.49 -14.61 1.54
CA GLY A 74 -4.59 -14.44 2.48
C GLY A 74 -4.17 -13.71 3.76
N PHE A 75 -3.22 -12.78 3.68
CA PHE A 75 -2.71 -12.01 4.82
C PHE A 75 -2.78 -10.51 4.55
N PHE A 76 -3.33 -9.74 5.49
CA PHE A 76 -3.57 -8.30 5.33
C PHE A 76 -2.58 -7.47 6.15
N PRO A 77 -1.96 -6.41 5.59
CA PRO A 77 -1.05 -5.54 6.33
C PRO A 77 -1.80 -4.83 7.46
N PHE A 78 -1.32 -4.97 8.70
CA PHE A 78 -2.02 -4.45 9.87
C PHE A 78 -1.23 -3.35 10.59
N ARG A 79 0.08 -3.55 10.76
CA ARG A 79 0.97 -2.56 11.38
C ARG A 79 2.34 -2.61 10.75
N CYS A 80 2.92 -1.44 10.52
CA CYS A 80 4.29 -1.32 10.05
C CYS A 80 5.13 -0.46 11.02
N TYR A 81 6.41 -0.80 11.14
CA TYR A 81 7.38 -0.07 11.94
C TYR A 81 8.68 0.06 11.16
N LEU A 82 9.22 1.26 11.04
CA LEU A 82 10.44 1.56 10.31
C LEU A 82 11.56 1.90 11.30
N ASN A 83 12.62 1.10 11.26
CA ASN A 83 13.81 1.36 12.05
C ASN A 83 15.07 1.15 11.22
N SER A 84 15.93 2.17 11.20
CA SER A 84 17.25 2.10 10.56
C SER A 84 17.16 1.63 9.09
N GLY A 85 16.16 2.13 8.35
CA GLY A 85 15.93 1.76 6.95
C GLY A 85 15.28 0.39 6.74
N ILE A 86 14.90 -0.33 7.79
CA ILE A 86 14.17 -1.61 7.67
C ILE A 86 12.73 -1.40 8.12
N LEU A 87 11.79 -1.56 7.19
CA LEU A 87 10.36 -1.58 7.45
C LEU A 87 9.96 -3.00 7.82
N ARG A 88 9.46 -3.19 9.03
CA ARG A 88 8.85 -4.45 9.49
C ARG A 88 7.35 -4.30 9.50
N CYS A 89 6.66 -5.08 8.68
CA CYS A 89 5.20 -5.11 8.62
C CYS A 89 4.66 -6.42 9.17
N THR A 90 3.71 -6.30 10.08
CA THR A 90 2.91 -7.41 10.61
C THR A 90 1.62 -7.48 9.83
N PHE A 91 1.34 -8.66 9.32
CA PHE A 91 0.13 -9.02 8.61
C PHE A 91 -0.70 -9.95 9.47
N LYS A 92 -2.02 -9.91 9.29
CA LYS A 92 -2.97 -10.82 9.92
C LYS A 92 -3.73 -11.62 8.88
N ARG A 93 -4.04 -12.87 9.21
CA ARG A 93 -4.82 -13.76 8.35
C ARG A 93 -6.19 -13.16 8.07
N ILE A 94 -6.59 -13.16 6.81
CA ILE A 94 -7.90 -12.71 6.37
C ILE A 94 -8.88 -13.87 6.58
N SER A 95 -9.97 -13.60 7.31
CA SER A 95 -11.09 -14.55 7.45
C SER A 95 -12.18 -14.31 6.41
N VAL A 96 -12.48 -13.04 6.14
CA VAL A 96 -13.52 -12.60 5.19
C VAL A 96 -13.06 -11.30 4.53
N MET A 97 -13.38 -11.12 3.24
CA MET A 97 -13.18 -9.89 2.48
C MET A 97 -14.54 -9.38 1.98
N ASN A 98 -14.91 -8.13 2.28
CA ASN A 98 -16.24 -7.58 1.93
C ASN A 98 -16.20 -6.31 1.07
N GLY A 99 -15.02 -5.71 0.93
CA GLY A 99 -14.83 -4.49 0.17
C GLY A 99 -14.45 -4.75 -1.27
N ILE A 100 -13.80 -3.77 -1.88
CA ILE A 100 -13.33 -3.85 -3.27
C ILE A 100 -12.01 -4.60 -3.35
N GLU A 101 -11.82 -5.30 -4.48
CA GLU A 101 -10.55 -5.89 -4.85
C GLU A 101 -9.64 -4.79 -5.42
N ILE A 102 -8.39 -4.78 -4.98
CA ILE A 102 -7.35 -3.85 -5.44
C ILE A 102 -6.34 -4.68 -6.24
N LYS A 103 -6.15 -4.39 -7.52
CA LYS A 103 -5.24 -5.16 -8.38
C LYS A 103 -3.80 -4.73 -8.24
N ALA A 104 -3.56 -3.42 -8.18
CA ALA A 104 -2.21 -2.87 -8.08
C ALA A 104 -2.22 -1.42 -7.60
N LEU A 105 -1.14 -1.01 -6.92
CA LEU A 105 -0.74 0.40 -6.88
C LEU A 105 -0.03 0.70 -8.21
N THR A 106 -0.42 1.78 -8.88
CA THR A 106 0.17 2.17 -10.16
C THR A 106 1.20 3.29 -9.99
N TYR A 107 2.09 3.44 -10.97
CA TYR A 107 3.02 4.58 -11.04
C TYR A 107 2.35 5.88 -11.51
N HIS A 108 1.06 5.87 -11.84
CA HIS A 108 0.36 7.08 -12.30
C HIS A 108 0.32 8.13 -11.18
N ASP A 109 0.97 9.27 -11.40
CA ASP A 109 1.12 10.38 -10.45
C ASP A 109 1.76 10.03 -9.09
N LEU A 110 2.35 8.83 -8.95
CA LEU A 110 3.02 8.40 -7.72
C LEU A 110 4.35 9.14 -7.56
N ARG A 111 4.32 10.22 -6.77
CA ARG A 111 5.49 11.03 -6.43
C ARG A 111 5.40 11.54 -5.00
N PHE A 112 6.33 11.10 -4.15
CA PHE A 112 6.46 11.64 -2.80
C PHE A 112 7.32 12.89 -2.81
N LYS A 113 6.80 13.95 -2.19
CA LYS A 113 7.51 15.23 -2.02
C LYS A 113 7.49 15.62 -0.56
N GLU A 114 8.63 16.11 -0.08
CA GLU A 114 8.72 16.74 1.22
C GLU A 114 8.44 18.25 1.07
N GLU A 115 7.30 18.70 1.59
CA GLU A 115 6.84 20.09 1.54
C GLU A 115 6.40 20.53 2.95
N ALA A 116 6.99 21.61 3.46
CA ALA A 116 6.69 22.15 4.79
C ALA A 116 6.82 21.13 5.95
N GLY A 117 7.80 20.21 5.85
CA GLY A 117 8.04 19.17 6.85
C GLY A 117 7.09 17.97 6.77
N LYS A 118 6.29 17.88 5.69
CA LYS A 118 5.37 16.78 5.45
C LYS A 118 5.68 16.08 4.14
N ILE A 119 5.48 14.77 4.12
CA ILE A 119 5.56 13.93 2.94
C ILE A 119 4.17 13.87 2.31
N LYS A 120 4.06 14.30 1.05
CA LYS A 120 2.81 14.29 0.29
C LYS A 120 2.93 13.48 -0.98
N ALA A 121 1.87 12.78 -1.35
CA ALA A 121 1.78 12.11 -2.65
C ALA A 121 0.33 11.98 -3.12
N LYS A 122 0.16 11.90 -4.44
CA LYS A 122 -1.04 11.38 -5.06
C LYS A 122 -0.80 9.91 -5.39
N VAL A 123 -1.79 9.08 -5.08
CA VAL A 123 -1.70 7.63 -5.27
C VAL A 123 -2.89 7.16 -6.10
N VAL A 124 -2.61 6.24 -7.02
CA VAL A 124 -3.62 5.72 -7.94
C VAL A 124 -3.59 4.20 -7.93
N PHE A 125 -4.72 3.59 -7.56
CA PHE A 125 -4.92 2.15 -7.59
C PHE A 125 -5.73 1.72 -8.81
N ASP A 126 -5.32 0.61 -9.39
CA ASP A 126 -6.13 -0.17 -10.32
C ASP A 126 -7.02 -1.13 -9.50
N VAL A 127 -8.33 -1.14 -9.76
CA VAL A 127 -9.33 -1.99 -9.08
C VAL A 127 -10.09 -2.88 -10.05
#